data_AF-A0A1T4ZP07-F1
#
_entry.id   AF-A0A1T4ZP07-F1
#
_cell.length_a   1.000
_cell.length_b   1.000
_cell.length_c   1.000
_cell.angle_alpha   90.00
_cell.angle_beta   90.00
_cell.angle_gamma   90.00
#
_symmetry.space_group_name_H-M   'P 1'
#
loop_
_entity.id
_entity.type
_entity.pdbx_description
1 polymer ?
#
loop_
_entity_poly.entity_id
_entity_poly.type
_entity_poly.pdbx_seq_one_letter_code
_entity_poly.pdbx_strand_id
1 'polypeptide(L)'
;MITPSELNYYYKVLDLKPGASLELVDQAYKDLAFIWHPDRIPEENQRLRKIAEEKLKEINQAREKLRSLLRRSSSNSTQHSSTVSRAESHSRASSNSTGNSYTYQKPYSSYQSSPYQSRVKTSENNNFQRPPVSSKPPVTPPPPTPPAPTPPPDRPTELSGLSFKGADLKERDFSSRNLSGADLTEADLSDAFLHKVNLSAACLYKANLFRANFLQANLTYANLQEANLIGADLSGADLRCADLTGAKVGIGDKIMVKLTGAKLAGAILPDGSVHI
;
A
#
# COMPACT_ATOMS: atom_id res chain seq x y z
N MET A 1 -19.31 14.15 2.18
CA MET A 1 -19.45 13.70 0.77
C MET A 1 -18.60 14.63 -0.10
N ILE A 2 -18.18 14.21 -1.30
CA ILE A 2 -17.50 15.11 -2.26
C ILE A 2 -18.58 15.90 -3.00
N THR A 3 -18.41 17.21 -3.14
CA THR A 3 -19.34 18.09 -3.84
C THR A 3 -19.18 18.00 -5.37
N PRO A 4 -20.21 18.35 -6.17
CA PRO A 4 -20.08 18.44 -7.62
C PRO A 4 -18.97 19.41 -8.08
N SER A 5 -18.74 20.48 -7.30
CA SER A 5 -17.69 21.46 -7.55
C SER A 5 -16.28 20.88 -7.40
N GLU A 6 -16.01 20.13 -6.34
CA GLU A 6 -14.74 19.41 -6.16
C GLU A 6 -14.51 18.35 -7.24
N LEU A 7 -15.58 17.64 -7.65
CA LEU A 7 -15.50 16.64 -8.70
C LEU A 7 -15.08 17.27 -10.04
N ASN A 8 -15.69 18.40 -10.42
CA ASN A 8 -15.34 19.15 -11.62
C ASN A 8 -13.92 19.74 -11.55
N TYR A 9 -13.45 20.14 -10.37
CA TYR A 9 -12.06 20.54 -10.17
C TYR A 9 -11.09 19.40 -10.48
N TYR A 10 -11.32 18.18 -9.98
CA TYR A 10 -10.43 17.05 -10.25
C TYR A 10 -10.39 16.64 -11.73
N TYR A 11 -11.52 16.69 -12.45
CA TYR A 11 -11.50 16.50 -13.91
C TYR A 11 -10.69 17.60 -14.61
N LYS A 12 -10.85 18.87 -14.20
CA LYS A 12 -10.10 20.01 -14.77
C LYS A 12 -8.59 19.93 -14.50
N VAL A 13 -8.15 19.41 -13.35
CA VAL A 13 -6.72 19.18 -13.04
C VAL A 13 -6.08 18.17 -13.99
N LEU A 14 -6.86 17.25 -14.57
CA LEU A 14 -6.41 16.29 -15.57
C LEU A 14 -6.72 16.73 -17.02
N ASP A 15 -7.14 17.98 -17.25
CA ASP A 15 -7.64 18.49 -18.54
C ASP A 15 -8.76 17.62 -19.19
N LEU A 16 -9.53 16.92 -18.36
CA LEU A 16 -10.62 16.03 -18.75
C LEU A 16 -12.00 16.70 -18.65
N LYS A 17 -12.93 16.21 -19.47
CA LYS A 17 -14.36 16.54 -19.35
C LYS A 17 -14.99 15.77 -18.17
N PRO A 18 -15.94 16.36 -17.41
CA PRO A 18 -16.67 15.65 -16.38
C PRO A 18 -17.35 14.37 -16.92
N GLY A 19 -17.15 13.25 -16.22
CA GLY A 19 -17.68 11.94 -16.62
C GLY A 19 -16.76 11.11 -17.52
N ALA A 20 -15.49 11.49 -17.69
CA ALA A 20 -14.50 10.67 -18.39
C ALA A 20 -14.32 9.28 -17.73
N SER A 21 -13.97 8.27 -18.52
CA SER A 21 -13.74 6.90 -18.06
C SER A 21 -12.51 6.77 -17.17
N LEU A 22 -12.43 5.69 -16.39
CA LEU A 22 -11.27 5.35 -15.56
C LEU A 22 -9.97 5.27 -16.40
N GLU A 23 -10.07 4.70 -17.60
CA GLU A 23 -8.97 4.60 -18.57
C GLU A 23 -8.49 5.97 -19.05
N LEU A 24 -9.40 6.91 -19.34
CA LEU A 24 -9.03 8.29 -19.71
C LEU A 24 -8.42 9.06 -18.52
N VAL A 25 -8.91 8.82 -17.29
CA VAL A 25 -8.31 9.36 -16.06
C VAL A 25 -6.87 8.88 -15.88
N ASP A 26 -6.61 7.60 -16.16
CA ASP A 26 -5.27 7.02 -16.04
C ASP A 26 -4.33 7.41 -17.19
N GLN A 27 -4.85 7.57 -18.41
CA GLN A 27 -4.08 8.03 -19.57
C GLN A 27 -3.71 9.51 -19.44
N ALA A 28 -4.66 10.40 -19.16
CA ALA A 28 -4.38 11.83 -18.97
C ALA A 28 -3.42 12.07 -17.79
N TYR A 29 -3.54 11.28 -16.72
CA TYR A 29 -2.58 11.28 -15.62
C TYR A 29 -1.17 10.87 -16.07
N LYS A 30 -1.03 9.82 -16.90
CA LYS A 30 0.27 9.39 -17.46
C LYS A 30 0.89 10.46 -18.35
N ASP A 31 0.10 11.11 -19.19
CA ASP A 31 0.58 12.17 -20.09
C ASP A 31 1.00 13.43 -19.31
N LEU A 32 0.20 13.87 -18.34
CA LEU A 32 0.51 15.02 -17.50
C LEU A 32 1.67 14.75 -16.55
N ALA A 33 1.78 13.55 -15.97
CA ALA A 33 2.93 13.16 -15.14
C ALA A 33 4.23 13.04 -15.95
N PHE A 34 4.15 12.67 -17.23
CA PHE A 34 5.28 12.69 -18.16
C PHE A 34 5.72 14.12 -18.48
N ILE A 35 4.79 15.08 -18.62
CA ILE A 35 5.10 16.50 -18.86
C ILE A 35 5.69 17.16 -17.61
N TRP A 36 5.04 17.01 -16.45
CA TRP A 36 5.37 17.69 -15.19
C TRP A 36 6.38 16.92 -14.31
N HIS A 37 7.18 16.00 -14.86
CA HIS A 37 8.20 15.32 -14.06
C HIS A 37 9.34 16.29 -13.69
N PRO A 38 9.72 16.44 -12.41
CA PRO A 38 10.72 17.42 -11.97
C PRO A 38 12.12 17.20 -12.54
N ASP A 39 12.42 16.02 -13.05
CA ASP A 39 13.70 15.65 -13.68
C ASP A 39 13.81 16.06 -15.17
N ARG A 40 12.74 16.62 -15.75
CA ARG A 40 12.84 17.35 -17.03
C ARG A 40 13.37 18.77 -16.88
N ILE A 41 13.59 19.20 -15.65
CA ILE A 41 13.90 20.58 -15.29
C ILE A 41 15.34 20.60 -14.75
N PRO A 42 16.23 21.45 -15.31
CA PRO A 42 17.62 21.55 -14.86
C PRO A 42 17.76 21.75 -13.35
N GLU A 43 18.78 21.14 -12.75
CA GLU A 43 18.91 21.01 -11.29
C GLU A 43 19.03 22.37 -10.57
N GLU A 44 19.60 23.35 -11.27
CA GLU A 44 19.80 24.72 -10.83
C GLU A 44 18.46 25.45 -10.65
N ASN A 45 17.42 25.06 -11.40
CA ASN A 45 16.11 25.70 -11.36
C ASN A 45 15.20 25.08 -10.29
N GLN A 46 15.66 25.16 -9.03
CA GLN A 46 14.94 24.67 -7.85
C GLN A 46 13.48 25.17 -7.78
N ARG A 47 13.20 26.41 -8.25
CA ARG A 47 11.86 26.97 -8.33
C ARG A 47 10.96 26.15 -9.27
N LEU A 48 11.39 25.88 -10.49
CA LEU A 48 10.61 25.09 -11.43
C LEU A 48 10.49 23.62 -10.98
N ARG A 49 11.54 23.02 -10.40
CA ARG A 49 11.47 21.66 -9.82
C ARG A 49 10.41 21.55 -8.74
N LYS A 50 10.34 22.52 -7.82
CA LYS A 50 9.30 22.58 -6.78
C LYS A 50 7.89 22.74 -7.38
N ILE A 51 7.71 23.60 -8.39
CA ILE A 51 6.42 23.76 -9.08
C ILE A 51 5.99 22.45 -9.76
N ALA A 52 6.92 21.69 -10.33
CA ALA A 52 6.66 20.38 -10.92
C ALA A 52 6.28 19.32 -9.87
N GLU A 53 6.99 19.26 -8.73
CA GLU A 53 6.64 18.39 -7.60
C GLU A 53 5.24 18.72 -7.03
N GLU A 54 4.91 20.01 -6.89
CA GLU A 54 3.57 20.47 -6.46
C GLU A 54 2.50 20.12 -7.49
N LYS A 55 2.77 20.29 -8.79
CA LYS A 55 1.83 19.93 -9.88
C LYS A 55 1.60 18.43 -9.97
N LEU A 56 2.65 17.62 -9.92
CA LEU A 56 2.56 16.16 -9.96
C LEU A 56 1.75 15.62 -8.77
N LYS A 57 1.88 16.23 -7.59
CA LYS A 57 1.07 15.94 -6.41
C LYS A 57 -0.41 16.32 -6.60
N GLU A 58 -0.71 17.47 -7.18
CA GLU A 58 -2.08 17.91 -7.51
C GLU A 58 -2.74 16.97 -8.52
N ILE A 59 -2.02 16.63 -9.59
CA ILE A 59 -2.40 15.69 -10.66
C ILE A 59 -2.69 14.29 -10.08
N ASN A 60 -1.82 13.78 -9.21
CA ASN A 60 -2.05 12.51 -8.52
C ASN A 60 -3.26 12.56 -7.57
N GLN A 61 -3.39 13.62 -6.75
CA GLN A 61 -4.54 13.78 -5.86
C GLN A 61 -5.87 13.77 -6.63
N ALA A 62 -5.94 14.48 -7.75
CA ALA A 62 -7.13 14.50 -8.60
C ALA A 62 -7.48 13.12 -9.14
N ARG A 63 -6.47 12.42 -9.68
CA ARG A 63 -6.61 11.08 -10.23
C ARG A 63 -7.05 10.05 -9.18
N GLU A 64 -6.43 10.01 -8.00
CA GLU A 64 -6.84 9.11 -6.90
C GLU A 64 -8.28 9.38 -6.44
N LYS A 65 -8.70 10.65 -6.35
CA LYS A 65 -10.09 11.00 -6.02
C LYS A 65 -11.06 10.47 -7.08
N LEU A 66 -10.76 10.67 -8.36
CA LEU A 66 -11.55 10.14 -9.48
C LEU A 66 -11.59 8.60 -9.50
N ARG A 67 -10.44 7.92 -9.37
CA ARG A 67 -10.36 6.45 -9.24
C ARG A 67 -11.26 5.93 -8.13
N SER A 68 -11.20 6.54 -6.94
CA SER A 68 -12.00 6.13 -5.77
C SER A 68 -13.51 6.30 -5.95
N LEU A 69 -13.93 7.31 -6.71
CA LEU A 69 -15.34 7.55 -7.02
C LEU A 69 -15.84 6.61 -8.12
N LEU A 70 -15.10 6.48 -9.23
CA LEU A 70 -15.46 5.62 -10.36
C LEU A 70 -15.57 4.14 -9.92
N ARG A 71 -14.60 3.63 -9.15
CA ARG A 71 -14.64 2.25 -8.62
C ARG A 71 -15.86 2.00 -7.72
N ARG A 72 -16.33 3.02 -6.99
CA ARG A 72 -17.53 2.94 -6.14
C ARG A 72 -18.84 3.08 -6.93
N SER A 73 -18.85 3.82 -8.04
CA SER A 73 -19.98 3.79 -8.98
C SER A 73 -20.14 2.40 -9.58
N SER A 74 -19.04 1.77 -10.02
CA SER A 74 -19.07 0.41 -10.58
C SER A 74 -19.57 -0.65 -9.61
N SER A 75 -19.24 -0.55 -8.31
CA SER A 75 -19.78 -1.48 -7.29
C SER A 75 -21.28 -1.29 -7.03
N ASN A 76 -21.81 -0.08 -7.22
CA ASN A 76 -23.23 0.21 -7.00
C ASN A 76 -24.10 -0.25 -8.18
N SER A 77 -23.59 -0.22 -9.42
CA SER A 77 -24.31 -0.72 -10.60
C SER A 77 -24.66 -2.21 -10.54
N THR A 78 -23.98 -3.01 -9.72
CA THR A 78 -24.19 -4.47 -9.63
C THR A 78 -25.38 -4.87 -8.74
N GLN A 79 -26.11 -3.92 -8.11
CA GLN A 79 -27.26 -4.23 -7.24
C GLN A 79 -28.63 -3.75 -7.74
N HIS A 80 -28.73 -3.14 -8.93
CA HIS A 80 -30.00 -2.69 -9.51
C HIS A 80 -30.21 -3.19 -10.96
N SER A 81 -30.46 -4.49 -11.10
CA SER A 81 -31.12 -5.08 -12.28
C SER A 81 -31.71 -6.45 -11.94
N SER A 82 -32.98 -6.51 -11.53
CA SER A 82 -33.68 -7.76 -11.16
C SER A 82 -35.20 -7.70 -11.40
N THR A 83 -35.59 -7.18 -12.57
CA THR A 83 -36.97 -6.88 -13.02
C THR A 83 -36.97 -6.76 -14.54
N VAL A 84 -37.83 -7.36 -15.39
CA VAL A 84 -38.98 -8.31 -15.31
C VAL A 84 -38.99 -9.07 -16.68
N SER A 85 -39.40 -10.32 -16.92
CA SER A 85 -40.17 -11.37 -16.20
C SER A 85 -39.84 -12.80 -16.67
N ARG A 86 -40.12 -13.78 -15.80
CA ARG A 86 -40.79 -15.10 -15.99
C ARG A 86 -40.97 -15.69 -17.42
N ALA A 87 -40.82 -17.03 -17.46
CA ALA A 87 -41.09 -18.02 -18.53
C ALA A 87 -39.87 -18.29 -19.46
N GLU A 88 -39.51 -19.55 -19.83
CA GLU A 88 -40.10 -20.88 -19.54
C GLU A 88 -39.08 -21.86 -18.91
N SER A 89 -39.54 -23.07 -18.58
CA SER A 89 -38.80 -24.08 -17.82
C SER A 89 -38.26 -25.24 -18.67
N HIS A 90 -37.02 -25.68 -18.42
CA HIS A 90 -36.68 -27.11 -18.45
C HIS A 90 -35.53 -27.43 -17.47
N SER A 91 -35.59 -28.62 -16.87
CA SER A 91 -34.64 -29.07 -15.84
C SER A 91 -33.89 -30.32 -16.28
N ARG A 92 -32.56 -30.31 -16.10
CA ARG A 92 -31.74 -31.48 -15.76
C ARG A 92 -30.33 -31.04 -15.32
N ALA A 93 -29.81 -31.72 -14.31
CA ALA A 93 -28.44 -31.57 -13.80
C ALA A 93 -27.54 -32.69 -14.40
N SER A 94 -26.24 -32.82 -14.12
CA SER A 94 -25.40 -32.18 -13.09
C SER A 94 -23.91 -32.26 -13.45
N SER A 95 -23.07 -31.68 -12.59
CA SER A 95 -21.62 -31.94 -12.40
C SER A 95 -20.64 -31.51 -13.51
N ASN A 96 -19.39 -31.12 -13.20
CA ASN A 96 -18.78 -30.69 -11.93
C ASN A 96 -17.48 -29.90 -12.22
N SER A 97 -17.24 -28.80 -11.51
CA SER A 97 -15.88 -28.29 -11.23
C SER A 97 -15.94 -27.31 -10.05
N THR A 98 -14.97 -27.40 -9.14
CA THR A 98 -15.08 -26.81 -7.79
C THR A 98 -14.12 -25.64 -7.60
N GLY A 99 -14.66 -24.47 -7.24
CA GLY A 99 -13.87 -23.33 -6.77
C GLY A 99 -13.98 -23.17 -5.26
N ASN A 100 -12.86 -23.30 -4.53
CA ASN A 100 -12.78 -23.02 -3.09
C ASN A 100 -12.17 -21.64 -2.86
N SER A 101 -12.88 -20.76 -2.16
CA SER A 101 -12.32 -19.53 -1.59
C SER A 101 -11.77 -19.79 -0.19
N TYR A 102 -10.56 -19.33 0.09
CA TYR A 102 -9.98 -19.39 1.44
C TYR A 102 -10.16 -18.04 2.15
N THR A 103 -11.01 -18.02 3.16
CA THR A 103 -11.14 -16.90 4.09
C THR A 103 -9.98 -16.89 5.08
N TYR A 104 -9.15 -15.83 5.03
CA TYR A 104 -7.99 -15.71 5.91
C TYR A 104 -8.33 -14.88 7.16
N GLN A 105 -8.56 -15.56 8.29
CA GLN A 105 -8.46 -14.96 9.62
C GLN A 105 -7.09 -15.31 10.23
N LYS A 106 -6.48 -14.38 10.97
CA LYS A 106 -5.30 -14.66 11.81
C LYS A 106 -5.56 -14.31 13.28
N PRO A 107 -4.87 -14.98 14.22
CA PRO A 107 -5.39 -15.18 15.58
C PRO A 107 -4.80 -14.22 16.62
N TYR A 108 -5.38 -14.24 17.83
CA TYR A 108 -4.70 -13.84 19.05
C TYR A 108 -4.49 -15.05 19.99
N SER A 109 -3.48 -14.93 20.85
CA SER A 109 -2.92 -16.05 21.63
C SER A 109 -3.83 -16.55 22.75
N SER A 110 -3.62 -17.80 23.16
CA SER A 110 -4.32 -18.49 24.23
C SER A 110 -3.88 -18.03 25.63
N TYR A 111 -4.87 -17.84 26.51
CA TYR A 111 -4.73 -18.08 27.94
C TYR A 111 -5.87 -19.02 28.37
N GLN A 112 -5.53 -20.25 28.76
CA GLN A 112 -6.48 -21.23 29.27
C GLN A 112 -6.50 -21.19 30.81
N SER A 113 -7.61 -20.74 31.39
CA SER A 113 -7.91 -20.99 32.81
C SER A 113 -8.63 -22.34 32.93
N SER A 114 -8.07 -23.26 33.70
CA SER A 114 -8.63 -24.62 33.87
C SER A 114 -9.81 -24.62 34.85
N PRO A 115 -10.90 -25.35 34.58
CA PRO A 115 -12.11 -25.32 35.42
C PRO A 115 -12.05 -26.32 36.59
N TYR A 116 -12.51 -25.89 37.76
CA TYR A 116 -12.92 -26.77 38.85
C TYR A 116 -14.26 -26.31 39.43
N GLN A 117 -15.27 -27.18 39.39
CA GLN A 117 -16.53 -26.98 40.09
C GLN A 117 -16.69 -27.97 41.23
N SER A 118 -17.04 -27.42 42.40
CA SER A 118 -17.85 -28.01 43.48
C SER A 118 -17.57 -29.44 43.98
N ARG A 119 -17.29 -29.54 45.27
CA ARG A 119 -17.97 -30.53 46.13
C ARG A 119 -18.43 -29.87 47.43
N VAL A 120 -19.44 -30.46 48.06
CA VAL A 120 -20.29 -29.84 49.11
C VAL A 120 -20.03 -30.48 50.48
N LYS A 121 -20.47 -29.82 51.56
CA LYS A 121 -20.61 -30.25 52.98
C LYS A 121 -19.40 -29.93 53.89
N THR A 122 -19.55 -29.57 55.17
CA THR A 122 -20.72 -29.16 56.00
C THR A 122 -20.24 -28.43 57.28
N SER A 123 -21.20 -27.87 58.02
CA SER A 123 -21.28 -27.82 59.50
C SER A 123 -20.40 -26.88 60.34
N GLU A 124 -21.03 -26.49 61.47
CA GLU A 124 -20.50 -26.06 62.77
C GLU A 124 -20.23 -24.57 63.08
N ASN A 125 -20.91 -24.18 64.17
CA ASN A 125 -20.81 -22.95 64.94
C ASN A 125 -19.37 -22.68 65.43
N ASN A 126 -18.99 -21.41 65.57
CA ASN A 126 -19.05 -20.81 66.91
C ASN A 126 -19.05 -19.27 66.92
N ASN A 127 -19.40 -18.74 68.09
CA ASN A 127 -19.62 -17.33 68.38
C ASN A 127 -18.31 -16.59 68.75
N PHE A 128 -18.41 -15.27 69.00
CA PHE A 128 -17.61 -14.42 69.88
C PHE A 128 -16.85 -13.20 69.30
N GLN A 129 -16.92 -12.14 70.12
CA GLN A 129 -16.43 -10.75 70.07
C GLN A 129 -15.75 -10.15 68.81
N ARG A 130 -16.31 -9.02 68.38
CA ARG A 130 -15.66 -7.96 67.59
C ARG A 130 -14.97 -6.93 68.52
N PRO A 131 -13.65 -6.68 68.40
CA PRO A 131 -12.99 -5.53 69.05
C PRO A 131 -13.18 -4.22 68.23
N PRO A 132 -13.00 -3.03 68.85
CA PRO A 132 -13.42 -1.76 68.25
C PRO A 132 -12.37 -1.02 67.39
N VAL A 133 -12.89 -0.31 66.38
CA VAL A 133 -12.43 0.97 65.78
C VAL A 133 -10.91 1.22 65.62
N SER A 134 -10.49 1.33 64.36
CA SER A 134 -9.54 2.36 63.94
C SER A 134 -10.04 2.99 62.63
N SER A 135 -10.27 4.30 62.63
CA SER A 135 -10.81 5.04 61.50
C SER A 135 -9.69 5.43 60.53
N LYS A 136 -9.56 4.69 59.41
CA LYS A 136 -8.78 5.18 58.26
C LYS A 136 -9.38 6.51 57.77
N PRO A 137 -8.57 7.56 57.52
CA PRO A 137 -9.07 8.76 56.87
C PRO A 137 -9.56 8.44 55.44
N PRO A 138 -10.45 9.26 54.85
CA PRO A 138 -10.94 9.04 53.50
C PRO A 138 -9.77 9.11 52.51
N VAL A 139 -9.59 8.04 51.75
CA VAL A 139 -8.63 8.02 50.64
C VAL A 139 -9.20 8.89 49.53
N THR A 140 -8.65 10.10 49.36
CA THR A 140 -8.91 10.92 48.19
C THR A 140 -8.52 10.12 46.94
N PRO A 141 -9.36 10.08 45.88
CA PRO A 141 -8.95 9.45 44.63
C PRO A 141 -7.68 10.12 44.10
N PRO A 142 -6.78 9.38 43.43
CA PRO A 142 -5.63 9.99 42.78
C PRO A 142 -6.12 11.04 41.77
N PRO A 143 -5.33 12.11 41.53
CA PRO A 143 -5.68 13.09 40.51
C PRO A 143 -5.83 12.38 39.15
N PRO A 144 -6.72 12.88 38.27
CA PRO A 144 -6.90 12.27 36.96
C PRO A 144 -5.56 12.23 36.23
N THR A 145 -5.23 11.06 35.67
CA THR A 145 -4.03 10.88 34.85
C THR A 145 -3.99 12.00 33.80
N PRO A 146 -2.87 12.73 33.64
CA PRO A 146 -2.80 13.73 32.59
C PRO A 146 -3.14 13.08 31.25
N PRO A 147 -3.90 13.76 30.36
CA PRO A 147 -4.30 13.18 29.08
C PRO A 147 -3.05 12.72 28.35
N ALA A 148 -3.09 11.50 27.81
CA ALA A 148 -1.97 10.92 27.07
C ALA A 148 -1.51 11.93 26.01
N PRO A 149 -0.18 12.17 25.88
CA PRO A 149 0.33 13.27 25.07
C PRO A 149 -0.25 13.17 23.66
N THR A 150 -0.91 14.25 23.23
CA THR A 150 -1.57 14.33 21.94
C THR A 150 -0.58 13.89 20.86
N PRO A 151 -0.91 12.89 20.02
CA PRO A 151 0.03 12.40 19.02
C PRO A 151 0.47 13.58 18.15
N PRO A 152 1.79 13.73 17.89
CA PRO A 152 2.30 14.90 17.21
C PRO A 152 1.66 15.02 15.81
N PRO A 153 1.34 16.26 15.36
CA PRO A 153 0.80 16.47 14.03
C PRO A 153 1.76 15.91 12.98
N ASP A 154 1.20 15.28 11.95
CA ASP A 154 1.89 14.84 10.74
C ASP A 154 3.16 14.01 10.96
N ARG A 155 3.13 13.02 11.88
CA ARG A 155 4.05 11.87 11.75
C ARG A 155 3.80 11.23 10.36
N PRO A 156 4.80 11.14 9.48
CA PRO A 156 4.62 10.50 8.18
C PRO A 156 4.10 9.08 8.34
N THR A 157 3.24 8.62 7.44
CA THR A 157 2.78 7.22 7.46
C THR A 157 3.98 6.31 7.26
N GLU A 158 4.44 5.66 8.33
CA GLU A 158 5.60 4.76 8.29
C GLU A 158 5.21 3.50 7.51
N LEU A 159 5.72 3.36 6.28
CA LEU A 159 5.51 2.19 5.41
C LEU A 159 6.72 1.23 5.43
N SER A 160 7.80 1.63 6.11
CA SER A 160 9.01 0.83 6.34
C SER A 160 8.72 -0.40 7.19
N GLY A 161 9.26 -1.56 6.79
CA GLY A 161 9.06 -2.83 7.49
C GLY A 161 7.65 -3.42 7.40
N LEU A 162 6.69 -2.76 6.73
CA LEU A 162 5.35 -3.30 6.54
C LEU A 162 5.33 -4.37 5.43
N SER A 163 4.44 -5.35 5.56
CA SER A 163 4.15 -6.30 4.48
C SER A 163 2.96 -5.81 3.64
N PHE A 164 3.20 -5.80 2.34
CA PHE A 164 2.29 -5.57 1.24
C PHE A 164 2.32 -6.76 0.27
N LYS A 165 2.67 -7.97 0.76
CA LYS A 165 2.81 -9.16 -0.09
C LYS A 165 1.54 -9.42 -0.91
N GLY A 166 1.70 -9.55 -2.23
CA GLY A 166 0.60 -9.78 -3.18
C GLY A 166 -0.40 -8.63 -3.32
N ALA A 167 -0.08 -7.41 -2.88
CA ALA A 167 -1.01 -6.29 -2.91
C ALA A 167 -1.17 -5.66 -4.31
N ASP A 168 -2.41 -5.25 -4.62
CA ASP A 168 -2.76 -4.35 -5.73
C ASP A 168 -2.29 -2.92 -5.39
N LEU A 169 -1.05 -2.63 -5.76
CA LEU A 169 -0.41 -1.31 -5.64
C LEU A 169 -0.24 -0.66 -7.02
N LYS A 170 -1.06 -1.07 -8.00
CA LYS A 170 -0.90 -0.69 -9.39
C LYS A 170 -1.10 0.82 -9.59
N GLU A 171 -0.13 1.43 -10.27
CA GLU A 171 -0.05 2.86 -10.56
C GLU A 171 -0.09 3.78 -9.33
N ARG A 172 0.21 3.26 -8.13
CA ARG A 172 0.18 4.05 -6.88
C ARG A 172 1.37 5.00 -6.80
N ASP A 173 1.17 6.07 -6.03
CA ASP A 173 2.21 7.04 -5.69
C ASP A 173 2.84 6.75 -4.33
N PHE A 174 4.11 6.37 -4.39
CA PHE A 174 5.02 6.17 -3.27
C PHE A 174 6.23 7.12 -3.34
N SER A 175 6.16 8.14 -4.20
CA SER A 175 7.29 9.03 -4.47
C SER A 175 7.75 9.77 -3.21
N SER A 176 9.06 9.79 -2.98
CA SER A 176 9.70 10.32 -1.75
C SER A 176 9.23 9.69 -0.42
N ARG A 177 8.53 8.54 -0.42
CA ARG A 177 8.10 7.84 0.80
C ARG A 177 9.14 6.85 1.28
N ASN A 178 9.07 6.47 2.57
CA ASN A 178 9.95 5.45 3.14
C ASN A 178 9.26 4.08 3.22
N LEU A 179 9.73 3.14 2.41
CA LEU A 179 9.37 1.72 2.38
C LEU A 179 10.61 0.82 2.66
N SER A 180 11.63 1.34 3.37
CA SER A 180 12.83 0.57 3.74
C SER A 180 12.46 -0.71 4.48
N GLY A 181 13.00 -1.85 4.06
CA GLY A 181 12.70 -3.15 4.65
C GLY A 181 11.27 -3.65 4.47
N ALA A 182 10.45 -3.00 3.63
CA ALA A 182 9.08 -3.46 3.35
C ALA A 182 9.07 -4.79 2.57
N ASP A 183 8.09 -5.64 2.86
CA ASP A 183 7.84 -6.88 2.13
C ASP A 183 6.79 -6.62 1.02
N LEU A 184 7.27 -6.41 -0.19
CA LEU A 184 6.52 -6.21 -1.43
C LEU A 184 6.56 -7.46 -2.33
N THR A 185 6.80 -8.63 -1.73
CA THR A 185 6.86 -9.93 -2.44
C THR A 185 5.59 -10.14 -3.26
N GLU A 186 5.70 -10.52 -4.53
CA GLU A 186 4.57 -10.77 -5.45
C GLU A 186 3.59 -9.59 -5.63
N ALA A 187 3.91 -8.37 -5.16
CA ALA A 187 3.01 -7.22 -5.27
C ALA A 187 2.96 -6.65 -6.70
N ASP A 188 1.81 -6.11 -7.12
CA ASP A 188 1.68 -5.41 -8.41
C ASP A 188 1.91 -3.91 -8.23
N LEU A 189 3.07 -3.44 -8.67
CA LEU A 189 3.50 -2.04 -8.72
C LEU A 189 3.63 -1.56 -10.18
N SER A 190 2.93 -2.19 -11.13
CA SER A 190 3.02 -1.78 -12.54
C SER A 190 2.55 -0.34 -12.74
N ASP A 191 3.25 0.40 -13.61
CA ASP A 191 3.11 1.84 -13.85
C ASP A 191 3.16 2.69 -12.54
N ALA A 192 3.72 2.20 -11.42
CA ALA A 192 3.76 2.93 -10.14
C ALA A 192 4.83 4.02 -10.08
N PHE A 193 4.58 5.03 -9.23
CA PHE A 193 5.40 6.24 -9.08
C PHE A 193 6.22 6.13 -7.80
N LEU A 194 7.53 5.93 -7.99
CA LEU A 194 8.49 5.55 -6.96
C LEU A 194 9.73 6.48 -7.05
N HIS A 195 9.58 7.68 -7.62
CA HIS A 195 10.70 8.62 -7.76
C HIS A 195 11.17 9.08 -6.37
N LYS A 196 12.48 9.06 -6.14
CA LYS A 196 13.11 9.32 -4.82
C LYS A 196 12.59 8.44 -3.66
N VAL A 197 11.91 7.32 -3.94
CA VAL A 197 11.45 6.41 -2.86
C VAL A 197 12.64 5.79 -2.13
N ASN A 198 12.50 5.53 -0.83
CA ASN A 198 13.44 4.68 -0.12
C ASN A 198 12.90 3.25 0.00
N LEU A 199 13.55 2.30 -0.66
CA LEU A 199 13.29 0.86 -0.66
C LEU A 199 14.55 0.08 -0.22
N SER A 200 15.47 0.72 0.52
CA SER A 200 16.67 0.06 1.04
C SER A 200 16.31 -1.20 1.83
N ALA A 201 16.94 -2.33 1.51
CA ALA A 201 16.68 -3.66 2.08
C ALA A 201 15.22 -4.17 1.95
N ALA A 202 14.39 -3.61 1.06
CA ALA A 202 13.05 -4.12 0.80
C ALA A 202 13.07 -5.46 0.04
N CYS A 203 12.07 -6.31 0.29
CA CYS A 203 11.85 -7.55 -0.45
C CYS A 203 10.85 -7.30 -1.58
N LEU A 204 11.32 -7.28 -2.83
CA LEU A 204 10.54 -7.13 -4.06
C LEU A 204 10.55 -8.43 -4.87
N TYR A 205 10.78 -9.58 -4.21
CA TYR A 205 10.81 -10.90 -4.83
C TYR A 205 9.54 -11.14 -5.66
N LYS A 206 9.69 -11.45 -6.95
CA LYS A 206 8.56 -11.64 -7.89
C LYS A 206 7.59 -10.45 -8.03
N ALA A 207 7.94 -9.26 -7.56
CA ALA A 207 7.10 -8.08 -7.72
C ALA A 207 6.92 -7.71 -9.21
N ASN A 208 5.73 -7.28 -9.60
CA ASN A 208 5.47 -6.77 -10.93
C ASN A 208 5.78 -5.27 -10.98
N LEU A 209 6.94 -4.91 -11.53
CA LEU A 209 7.47 -3.55 -11.60
C LEU A 209 7.38 -2.96 -13.02
N PHE A 210 6.51 -3.54 -13.87
CA PHE A 210 6.38 -3.20 -15.28
C PHE A 210 6.12 -1.70 -15.47
N ARG A 211 7.00 -0.99 -16.18
CA ARG A 211 6.93 0.46 -16.41
C ARG A 211 6.92 1.34 -15.14
N ALA A 212 7.30 0.80 -13.98
CA ALA A 212 7.43 1.57 -12.75
C ALA A 212 8.57 2.61 -12.82
N ASN A 213 8.36 3.76 -12.19
CA ASN A 213 9.27 4.91 -12.23
C ASN A 213 10.05 5.04 -10.92
N PHE A 214 11.27 4.52 -10.89
CA PHE A 214 12.21 4.53 -9.76
C PHE A 214 13.29 5.62 -9.88
N LEU A 215 13.01 6.72 -10.59
CA LEU A 215 13.97 7.79 -10.84
C LEU A 215 14.52 8.35 -9.52
N GLN A 216 15.85 8.29 -9.33
CA GLN A 216 16.57 8.63 -8.09
C GLN A 216 16.15 7.82 -6.84
N ALA A 217 15.51 6.65 -6.98
CA ALA A 217 15.17 5.78 -5.85
C ALA A 217 16.39 5.19 -5.15
N ASN A 218 16.27 4.92 -3.85
CA ASN A 218 17.22 4.09 -3.11
C ASN A 218 16.71 2.64 -3.05
N LEU A 219 17.43 1.73 -3.71
CA LEU A 219 17.18 0.28 -3.75
C LEU A 219 18.37 -0.51 -3.17
N THR A 220 19.25 0.14 -2.41
CA THR A 220 20.43 -0.52 -1.82
C THR A 220 20.05 -1.72 -0.96
N TYR A 221 20.74 -2.85 -1.16
CA TYR A 221 20.44 -4.14 -0.52
C TYR A 221 19.03 -4.70 -0.78
N ALA A 222 18.25 -4.17 -1.73
CA ALA A 222 16.92 -4.69 -2.03
C ALA A 222 16.98 -6.03 -2.77
N ASN A 223 16.07 -6.96 -2.43
CA ASN A 223 15.88 -8.21 -3.16
C ASN A 223 14.89 -7.97 -4.31
N LEU A 224 15.37 -7.92 -5.54
CA LEU A 224 14.62 -7.79 -6.79
C LEU A 224 14.58 -9.13 -7.58
N GLN A 225 14.92 -10.27 -6.96
CA GLN A 225 14.96 -11.57 -7.62
C GLN A 225 13.63 -11.91 -8.30
N GLU A 226 13.70 -12.45 -9.52
CA GLU A 226 12.55 -12.79 -10.39
C GLU A 226 11.55 -11.64 -10.67
N ALA A 227 11.83 -10.39 -10.27
CA ALA A 227 10.92 -9.25 -10.45
C ALA A 227 10.77 -8.85 -11.93
N ASN A 228 9.59 -8.32 -12.31
CA ASN A 228 9.32 -7.89 -13.67
C ASN A 228 9.62 -6.40 -13.87
N LEU A 229 10.84 -6.05 -14.27
CA LEU A 229 11.29 -4.67 -14.47
C LEU A 229 11.06 -4.13 -15.90
N ILE A 230 10.46 -4.90 -16.82
CA ILE A 230 10.33 -4.50 -18.24
C ILE A 230 9.70 -3.10 -18.37
N GLY A 231 10.40 -2.17 -19.03
CA GLY A 231 9.95 -0.79 -19.25
C GLY A 231 10.17 0.16 -18.06
N ALA A 232 10.71 -0.30 -16.93
CA ALA A 232 10.94 0.52 -15.73
C ALA A 232 12.04 1.57 -15.95
N ASP A 233 11.93 2.69 -15.24
CA ASP A 233 12.93 3.76 -15.25
C ASP A 233 13.71 3.76 -13.93
N LEU A 234 14.92 3.22 -13.96
CA LEU A 234 15.87 3.18 -12.83
C LEU A 234 17.00 4.22 -13.00
N SER A 235 16.79 5.25 -13.84
CA SER A 235 17.79 6.30 -14.05
C SER A 235 18.12 7.01 -12.73
N GLY A 236 19.41 7.22 -12.46
CA GLY A 236 19.90 7.80 -11.20
C GLY A 236 19.65 6.97 -9.93
N ALA A 237 19.04 5.78 -10.01
CA ALA A 237 18.72 4.96 -8.84
C ALA A 237 19.98 4.34 -8.19
N ASP A 238 19.94 4.16 -6.87
CA ASP A 238 21.02 3.56 -6.10
C ASP A 238 20.71 2.08 -5.81
N LEU A 239 21.27 1.19 -6.63
CA LEU A 239 21.06 -0.27 -6.60
C LEU A 239 22.24 -1.02 -5.97
N ARG A 240 23.15 -0.34 -5.27
CA ARG A 240 24.36 -0.98 -4.71
C ARG A 240 24.00 -2.12 -3.78
N CYS A 241 24.63 -3.27 -3.98
CA CYS A 241 24.34 -4.53 -3.29
C CYS A 241 22.88 -5.04 -3.40
N ALA A 242 22.08 -4.55 -4.35
CA ALA A 242 20.78 -5.15 -4.67
C ALA A 242 20.96 -6.47 -5.44
N ASP A 243 20.00 -7.40 -5.29
CA ASP A 243 20.01 -8.68 -5.99
C ASP A 243 18.89 -8.71 -7.05
N LEU A 244 19.26 -8.68 -8.32
CA LEU A 244 18.34 -8.72 -9.46
C LEU A 244 18.30 -10.10 -10.14
N THR A 245 18.78 -11.18 -9.51
CA THR A 245 18.91 -12.51 -10.15
C THR A 245 17.59 -12.98 -10.76
N GLY A 246 17.59 -13.29 -12.06
CA GLY A 246 16.39 -13.69 -12.81
C GLY A 246 15.35 -12.59 -13.06
N ALA A 247 15.64 -11.32 -12.73
CA ALA A 247 14.73 -10.21 -12.98
C ALA A 247 14.58 -9.91 -14.48
N LYS A 248 13.34 -9.65 -14.92
CA LYS A 248 13.01 -9.47 -16.34
C LYS A 248 13.26 -8.01 -16.73
N VAL A 249 14.38 -7.75 -17.41
CA VAL A 249 14.80 -6.39 -17.82
C VAL A 249 14.55 -6.08 -19.31
N GLY A 250 14.03 -7.03 -20.08
CA GLY A 250 13.90 -6.92 -21.54
C GLY A 250 12.97 -7.95 -22.17
N ILE A 251 12.91 -7.96 -23.50
CA ILE A 251 12.21 -8.97 -24.32
C ILE A 251 13.15 -9.44 -25.42
N GLY A 252 13.52 -10.72 -25.41
CA GLY A 252 14.67 -11.21 -26.15
C GLY A 252 15.94 -10.46 -25.74
N ASP A 253 16.82 -10.18 -26.69
CA ASP A 253 18.07 -9.45 -26.46
C ASP A 253 17.88 -7.95 -26.16
N LYS A 254 16.65 -7.43 -26.29
CA LYS A 254 16.36 -6.01 -26.13
C LYS A 254 16.08 -5.66 -24.66
N ILE A 255 17.07 -5.04 -24.01
CA ILE A 255 16.89 -4.35 -22.72
C ILE A 255 15.85 -3.24 -22.88
N MET A 256 14.89 -3.19 -21.96
CA MET A 256 13.79 -2.23 -21.91
C MET A 256 13.77 -1.41 -20.60
N VAL A 257 14.69 -1.67 -19.68
CA VAL A 257 14.94 -0.87 -18.47
C VAL A 257 15.87 0.29 -18.79
N LYS A 258 15.62 1.48 -18.23
CA LYS A 258 16.60 2.58 -18.26
C LYS A 258 17.48 2.54 -17.01
N LEU A 259 18.80 2.60 -17.20
CA LEU A 259 19.81 2.57 -16.12
C LEU A 259 20.73 3.80 -16.16
N THR A 260 20.30 4.90 -16.79
CA THR A 260 21.16 6.08 -17.01
C THR A 260 21.58 6.70 -15.69
N GLY A 261 22.87 6.62 -15.35
CA GLY A 261 23.40 7.10 -14.07
C GLY A 261 23.02 6.25 -12.85
N ALA A 262 22.48 5.05 -13.04
CA ALA A 262 22.20 4.10 -11.96
C ALA A 262 23.51 3.60 -11.32
N LYS A 263 23.53 3.41 -10.00
CA LYS A 263 24.70 2.93 -9.25
C LYS A 263 24.57 1.43 -9.00
N LEU A 264 25.39 0.62 -9.67
CA LEU A 264 25.29 -0.84 -9.65
C LEU A 264 26.40 -1.54 -8.85
N ALA A 265 27.36 -0.82 -8.25
CA ALA A 265 28.50 -1.44 -7.56
C ALA A 265 28.07 -2.44 -6.46
N GLY A 266 28.56 -3.68 -6.57
CA GLY A 266 28.20 -4.81 -5.72
C GLY A 266 26.82 -5.44 -5.98
N ALA A 267 26.05 -4.98 -6.97
CA ALA A 267 24.75 -5.54 -7.31
C ALA A 267 24.89 -6.88 -8.07
N ILE A 268 23.97 -7.81 -7.82
CA ILE A 268 23.86 -9.04 -8.59
C ILE A 268 22.91 -8.78 -9.77
N LEU A 269 23.39 -9.03 -10.99
CA LEU A 269 22.67 -8.78 -12.24
C LEU A 269 21.71 -9.93 -12.58
N PRO A 270 20.78 -9.76 -13.55
CA PRO A 270 19.80 -10.79 -13.90
C PRO A 270 20.34 -12.18 -14.29
N ASP A 271 21.60 -12.26 -14.73
CA ASP A 271 22.31 -13.50 -15.07
C ASP A 271 23.05 -14.13 -13.86
N GLY A 272 23.00 -13.50 -12.68
CA GLY A 272 23.72 -13.92 -11.47
C GLY A 272 25.16 -13.41 -11.38
N SER A 273 25.64 -12.62 -12.35
CA SER A 273 26.96 -11.99 -12.28
C SER A 273 26.96 -10.79 -11.31
N VAL A 274 28.10 -10.51 -10.67
CA VAL A 274 28.24 -9.35 -9.76
C VAL A 274 28.81 -8.17 -10.54
N HIS A 275 28.11 -7.05 -10.57
CA HIS A 275 28.63 -5.79 -11.07
C HIS A 275 29.62 -5.21 -10.06
N ILE A 276 30.85 -4.94 -10.51
CA ILE A 276 31.94 -4.36 -9.70
C ILE A 276 31.80 -2.84 -9.65
#